data_AF-A0A4W6E4Z2-F1
#
_entry.id   AF-A0A4W6E4Z2-F1
#
_cell.length_a   1.000
_cell.length_b   1.000
_cell.length_c   1.000
_cell.angle_alpha   90.00
_cell.angle_beta   90.00
_cell.angle_gamma   90.00
#
_symmetry.space_group_name_H-M   'P 1'
#
loop_
_entity.id
_entity.type
_entity.pdbx_description
1 polymer ?
#
loop_
_entity_poly.entity_id
_entity_poly.type
_entity_poly.pdbx_seq_one_letter_code
_entity_poly.pdbx_strand_id
1 'polypeptide(L)'
;MADSGVTGEFGSSEGKDLTKEEKQRLRKEKKQQKKNKEKKDDKASQESEKEKKSATSAAPASQPPTQLPAQKAVPAPAPVPVPASEAPAPADKPAKSKAELKAERRARQEAERASKQGKKGEVGQQASTGQIQSQHQLPEHIQVDNPDVLKKLAKKLERQQVSCDCVNLTNSILTPELLHTDDYGYKVSLFSHLHQYSRKAPLTQQLSIPSTVIHPAIVQLGLQYSQGIVAGSNARSVALLHAFKQVIRDYTTPPNEELSRDLVNKLKPYISFLNQCRPLSASMGNAIKYIKKEISNIPSQCKEEEAKSKLLNCIDCYINEKIVLAAKAIAKYSIEKISDGDVILVYGCSSLVNHILCEAFEKSRKFRVIVVDSRPRLEGREALRRLVQRGISCTYVLISAVSYILPEVSKVFLGAHALLANGYVMSRVGTSQIALVAKAFNVPVLVCCETYKFCDRVQTDSFVSNELDDPDDLIVTRKGKTQLEDWHQVDSLGLLNLVYDVTPPDFVDLVITDLGMIPCTSVPVVLRVKNVDQ
;
A
#
# COMPACT_ATOMS: atom_id res chain seq x y z
N MET A 1 18.53 65.80 9.47
CA MET A 1 17.96 66.96 8.76
C MET A 1 16.85 66.39 7.90
N ALA A 2 15.58 66.50 8.31
CA ALA A 2 14.75 67.73 8.26
C ALA A 2 14.37 68.02 6.79
N ASP A 3 13.17 67.72 6.25
CA ASP A 3 11.76 67.72 6.71
C ASP A 3 10.98 69.00 6.28
N SER A 4 9.64 68.91 6.21
CA SER A 4 8.59 69.76 5.56
C SER A 4 8.05 69.19 4.24
N GLY A 5 6.74 69.09 3.97
CA GLY A 5 5.50 69.22 4.78
C GLY A 5 4.30 68.60 4.02
N VAL A 6 3.28 67.94 4.62
CA VAL A 6 2.12 68.50 5.37
C VAL A 6 1.21 69.36 4.48
N THR A 7 -0.11 69.15 4.24
CA THR A 7 -1.18 68.11 4.42
C THR A 7 -2.35 68.52 3.48
N GLY A 8 -3.47 67.82 3.17
CA GLY A 8 -4.22 66.59 3.55
C GLY A 8 -5.50 66.56 2.65
N GLU A 9 -6.65 65.90 2.87
CA GLU A 9 -7.11 64.76 3.70
C GLU A 9 -8.53 64.29 3.21
N PHE A 10 -9.25 63.42 3.95
CA PHE A 10 -10.62 62.87 3.72
C PHE A 10 -10.85 61.94 2.49
N GLY A 11 -11.71 60.91 2.56
CA GLY A 11 -12.52 60.42 3.69
C GLY A 11 -13.03 58.96 3.49
N SER A 12 -13.41 58.31 4.60
CA SER A 12 -13.77 56.88 4.66
C SER A 12 -15.27 56.60 4.49
N SER A 13 -15.61 55.39 4.02
CA SER A 13 -16.99 54.95 3.81
C SER A 13 -17.59 54.27 5.05
N GLU A 14 -18.49 54.98 5.75
CA GLU A 14 -19.24 54.40 6.87
C GLU A 14 -20.25 53.34 6.42
N GLY A 15 -20.21 52.17 7.05
CA GLY A 15 -21.24 51.14 6.92
C GLY A 15 -22.47 51.49 7.74
N LYS A 16 -23.55 51.98 7.10
CA LYS A 16 -24.83 52.28 7.78
C LYS A 16 -25.45 51.02 8.39
N ASP A 17 -25.44 50.93 9.72
CA ASP A 17 -26.03 49.82 10.45
C ASP A 17 -27.57 49.95 10.49
N LEU A 18 -28.26 49.13 9.71
CA LEU A 18 -29.72 49.16 9.52
C LEU A 18 -30.48 49.14 10.86
N THR A 19 -31.51 49.96 10.99
CA THR A 19 -32.23 50.14 12.26
C THR A 19 -33.00 48.88 12.68
N LYS A 20 -33.34 48.78 13.97
CA LYS A 20 -34.11 47.65 14.51
C LYS A 20 -35.48 47.50 13.83
N GLU A 21 -36.09 48.59 13.35
CA GLU A 21 -37.37 48.52 12.63
C GLU A 21 -37.22 47.98 11.20
N GLU A 22 -36.23 48.43 10.44
CA GLU A 22 -35.96 47.92 9.09
C GLU A 22 -35.64 46.42 9.12
N LYS A 23 -34.81 46.00 10.09
CA LYS A 23 -34.51 44.60 10.38
C LYS A 23 -35.78 43.79 10.78
N GLN A 24 -36.84 44.43 11.29
CA GLN A 24 -38.15 43.78 11.50
C GLN A 24 -39.04 43.79 10.26
N ARG A 25 -39.08 44.87 9.46
CA ARG A 25 -39.87 44.95 8.21
C ARG A 25 -39.41 43.87 7.22
N LEU A 26 -38.10 43.76 6.98
CA LEU A 26 -37.49 42.72 6.14
C LEU A 26 -37.78 41.28 6.63
N ARG A 27 -37.94 41.08 7.95
CA ARG A 27 -38.35 39.78 8.53
C ARG A 27 -39.84 39.49 8.29
N LYS A 28 -40.72 40.50 8.35
CA LYS A 28 -42.15 40.36 8.02
C LYS A 28 -42.33 40.02 6.53
N GLU A 29 -41.66 40.75 5.64
CA GLU A 29 -41.71 40.51 4.19
C GLU A 29 -41.22 39.11 3.81
N LYS A 30 -40.06 38.66 4.30
CA LYS A 30 -39.57 37.30 4.04
C LYS A 30 -40.52 36.21 4.57
N LYS A 31 -41.19 36.45 5.70
CA LYS A 31 -42.21 35.53 6.23
C LYS A 31 -43.47 35.49 5.36
N GLN A 32 -43.84 36.62 4.76
CA GLN A 32 -44.99 36.73 3.85
C GLN A 32 -44.70 36.13 2.46
N GLN A 33 -43.50 36.35 1.92
CA GLN A 33 -43.03 35.68 0.71
C GLN A 33 -42.98 34.15 0.86
N LYS A 34 -42.46 33.64 1.99
CA LYS A 34 -42.49 32.19 2.29
C LYS A 34 -43.92 31.65 2.32
N LYS A 35 -44.85 32.31 3.02
CA LYS A 35 -46.25 31.88 3.12
C LYS A 35 -47.00 31.92 1.76
N ASN A 36 -46.62 32.84 0.86
CA ASN A 36 -47.13 32.86 -0.51
C ASN A 36 -46.52 31.76 -1.40
N LYS A 37 -45.27 31.33 -1.13
CA LYS A 37 -44.69 30.18 -1.83
C LYS A 37 -45.36 28.87 -1.41
N GLU A 38 -45.50 28.64 -0.10
CA GLU A 38 -46.18 27.45 0.46
C GLU A 38 -47.59 27.29 -0.14
N LYS A 39 -48.38 28.37 -0.19
CA LYS A 39 -49.70 28.40 -0.86
C LYS A 39 -49.68 28.11 -2.37
N LYS A 40 -48.56 28.29 -3.06
CA LYS A 40 -48.43 27.99 -4.49
C LYS A 40 -48.05 26.52 -4.71
N ASP A 41 -47.19 26.00 -3.86
CA ASP A 41 -46.75 24.60 -3.88
C ASP A 41 -47.94 23.67 -3.49
N ASP A 42 -48.74 24.02 -2.46
CA ASP A 42 -50.00 23.33 -2.11
C ASP A 42 -50.99 23.24 -3.28
N LYS A 43 -51.11 24.32 -4.07
CA LYS A 43 -52.08 24.39 -5.17
C LYS A 43 -51.68 23.49 -6.35
N ALA A 44 -50.38 23.43 -6.67
CA ALA A 44 -49.85 22.52 -7.68
C ALA A 44 -50.06 21.04 -7.29
N SER A 45 -49.93 20.72 -5.99
CA SER A 45 -50.22 19.37 -5.49
C SER A 45 -51.67 18.94 -5.75
N GLN A 46 -52.65 19.81 -5.49
CA GLN A 46 -54.08 19.52 -5.68
C GLN A 46 -54.51 19.35 -7.14
N GLU A 47 -53.79 19.97 -8.09
CA GLU A 47 -54.04 19.77 -9.52
C GLU A 47 -53.52 18.39 -9.96
N SER A 48 -52.34 17.96 -9.48
CA SER A 48 -51.77 16.65 -9.82
C SER A 48 -52.55 15.43 -9.29
N GLU A 49 -53.35 15.58 -8.23
CA GLU A 49 -54.21 14.50 -7.73
C GLU A 49 -55.50 14.29 -8.54
N LYS A 50 -55.94 15.28 -9.33
CA LYS A 50 -57.16 15.16 -10.14
C LYS A 50 -56.96 14.32 -11.39
N GLU A 51 -55.81 14.43 -12.06
CA GLU A 51 -55.53 13.66 -13.29
C GLU A 51 -55.35 12.15 -13.02
N LYS A 52 -55.02 11.73 -11.79
CA LYS A 52 -54.81 10.32 -11.43
C LYS A 52 -56.09 9.54 -11.06
N LYS A 53 -57.27 10.16 -11.06
CA LYS A 53 -58.54 9.52 -10.61
C LYS A 53 -59.54 9.20 -11.73
N SER A 54 -59.18 9.39 -13.01
CA SER A 54 -60.07 9.20 -14.17
C SER A 54 -59.87 7.89 -14.94
N ALA A 55 -58.94 7.01 -14.54
CA ALA A 55 -58.49 5.89 -15.39
C ALA A 55 -58.22 4.57 -14.62
N THR A 56 -59.26 3.93 -14.04
CA THR A 56 -59.28 2.46 -13.78
C THR A 56 -60.65 1.96 -13.27
N SER A 57 -61.47 1.34 -14.12
CA SER A 57 -62.56 0.41 -13.71
C SER A 57 -63.30 -0.26 -14.89
N ALA A 58 -62.74 -1.31 -15.51
CA ALA A 58 -63.48 -2.20 -16.44
C ALA A 58 -62.84 -3.60 -16.57
N ALA A 59 -63.62 -4.65 -16.28
CA ALA A 59 -63.40 -6.09 -16.51
C ALA A 59 -64.77 -6.79 -16.35
N PRO A 60 -65.09 -7.97 -16.96
CA PRO A 60 -64.52 -9.27 -16.52
C PRO A 60 -64.49 -10.44 -17.57
N ALA A 61 -64.04 -11.63 -17.11
CA ALA A 61 -64.36 -13.00 -17.63
C ALA A 61 -63.83 -13.41 -19.03
N SER A 62 -63.65 -14.70 -19.41
CA SER A 62 -63.81 -16.04 -18.76
C SER A 62 -62.74 -17.06 -19.30
N GLN A 63 -62.85 -18.37 -18.99
CA GLN A 63 -61.79 -19.40 -19.16
C GLN A 63 -61.92 -20.29 -20.47
N PRO A 64 -61.45 -21.57 -20.58
CA PRO A 64 -60.56 -22.03 -21.68
C PRO A 64 -61.22 -23.20 -22.49
N PRO A 65 -60.54 -24.22 -23.12
CA PRO A 65 -59.12 -24.48 -23.47
C PRO A 65 -58.88 -24.96 -24.94
N THR A 66 -57.69 -25.52 -25.26
CA THR A 66 -57.48 -26.81 -26.02
C THR A 66 -56.42 -26.82 -27.17
N GLN A 67 -55.55 -27.86 -27.15
CA GLN A 67 -54.78 -28.53 -28.23
C GLN A 67 -53.54 -27.93 -28.97
N LEU A 68 -52.62 -28.87 -29.24
CA LEU A 68 -51.50 -28.92 -30.20
C LEU A 68 -51.98 -29.69 -31.46
N PRO A 69 -51.41 -29.48 -32.69
CA PRO A 69 -50.17 -30.19 -33.06
C PRO A 69 -49.21 -29.42 -34.02
N ALA A 70 -48.06 -30.06 -34.30
CA ALA A 70 -46.90 -29.49 -34.99
C ALA A 70 -46.94 -29.53 -36.53
N GLN A 71 -46.02 -28.78 -37.19
CA GLN A 71 -45.23 -29.31 -38.31
C GLN A 71 -43.97 -28.49 -38.70
N LYS A 72 -42.88 -29.23 -38.98
CA LYS A 72 -41.75 -29.00 -39.92
C LYS A 72 -40.95 -27.67 -39.95
N ALA A 73 -39.66 -27.83 -40.28
CA ALA A 73 -38.71 -26.77 -40.62
C ALA A 73 -37.92 -27.15 -41.89
N VAL A 74 -37.33 -26.17 -42.60
CA VAL A 74 -36.24 -26.32 -43.59
C VAL A 74 -35.57 -24.93 -43.84
N PRO A 75 -34.27 -24.83 -44.26
CA PRO A 75 -33.44 -23.65 -43.93
C PRO A 75 -32.69 -22.98 -45.12
N ALA A 76 -31.94 -21.91 -44.84
CA ALA A 76 -30.88 -21.31 -45.68
C ALA A 76 -30.01 -20.33 -44.84
N PRO A 77 -28.81 -19.88 -45.30
CA PRO A 77 -27.77 -20.53 -46.10
C PRO A 77 -26.36 -20.46 -45.43
N ALA A 78 -25.29 -20.84 -46.15
CA ALA A 78 -23.89 -20.88 -45.66
C ALA A 78 -22.96 -19.81 -46.30
N PRO A 79 -21.79 -19.50 -45.69
CA PRO A 79 -20.73 -18.65 -46.28
C PRO A 79 -19.68 -19.46 -47.09
N VAL A 80 -18.85 -18.75 -47.87
CA VAL A 80 -17.91 -19.30 -48.89
C VAL A 80 -16.43 -19.03 -48.52
N PRO A 81 -15.43 -19.88 -48.88
CA PRO A 81 -14.05 -19.82 -48.37
C PRO A 81 -12.95 -19.52 -49.41
N VAL A 82 -11.73 -19.14 -48.96
CA VAL A 82 -10.38 -19.37 -49.54
C VAL A 82 -9.29 -18.78 -48.61
N PRO A 83 -7.99 -19.13 -48.73
CA PRO A 83 -7.36 -20.43 -49.06
C PRO A 83 -6.28 -20.83 -48.02
N ALA A 84 -5.51 -21.90 -48.28
CA ALA A 84 -4.38 -22.35 -47.45
C ALA A 84 -3.12 -22.64 -48.30
N SER A 85 -1.96 -22.87 -47.66
CA SER A 85 -0.71 -23.30 -48.31
C SER A 85 -0.16 -24.61 -47.70
N GLU A 86 0.51 -25.40 -48.54
CA GLU A 86 0.92 -26.80 -48.32
C GLU A 86 2.13 -26.91 -47.35
N ALA A 87 2.09 -27.78 -46.31
CA ALA A 87 2.49 -29.22 -46.27
C ALA A 87 3.99 -29.43 -45.89
N PRO A 88 4.46 -30.65 -45.48
CA PRO A 88 3.76 -31.93 -45.26
C PRO A 88 3.87 -32.49 -43.82
N ALA A 89 3.26 -33.66 -43.57
CA ALA A 89 3.32 -34.42 -42.31
C ALA A 89 4.41 -35.52 -42.31
N PRO A 90 4.60 -36.26 -41.18
CA PRO A 90 4.21 -37.68 -41.25
C PRO A 90 3.65 -38.32 -39.95
N ALA A 91 3.04 -39.50 -40.14
CA ALA A 91 2.80 -40.61 -39.20
C ALA A 91 1.70 -40.49 -38.12
N ASP A 92 0.57 -41.15 -38.40
CA ASP A 92 -0.54 -41.40 -37.46
C ASP A 92 -0.21 -42.31 -36.26
N LYS A 93 -0.87 -42.03 -35.12
CA LYS A 93 -1.27 -43.02 -34.12
C LYS A 93 -2.67 -42.66 -33.60
N PRO A 94 -3.59 -43.64 -33.43
CA PRO A 94 -4.99 -43.35 -33.08
C PRO A 94 -5.11 -42.72 -31.68
N ALA A 95 -5.89 -41.65 -31.58
CA ALA A 95 -6.11 -40.94 -30.32
C ALA A 95 -7.04 -41.73 -29.39
N LYS A 96 -6.49 -42.29 -28.30
CA LYS A 96 -7.29 -42.91 -27.22
C LYS A 96 -8.32 -41.92 -26.66
N SER A 97 -9.48 -42.43 -26.27
CA SER A 97 -10.56 -41.61 -25.72
C SER A 97 -10.18 -40.96 -24.39
N LYS A 98 -10.86 -39.84 -24.09
CA LYS A 98 -10.71 -39.09 -22.82
C LYS A 98 -11.10 -39.92 -21.58
N ALA A 99 -11.85 -41.02 -21.77
CA ALA A 99 -12.18 -41.99 -20.73
C ALA A 99 -11.00 -42.94 -20.44
N GLU A 100 -10.41 -43.53 -21.48
CA GLU A 100 -9.26 -44.45 -21.35
C GLU A 100 -8.05 -43.76 -20.70
N LEU A 101 -7.73 -42.53 -21.10
CA LEU A 101 -6.65 -41.75 -20.48
C LEU A 101 -6.88 -41.48 -18.98
N LYS A 102 -8.15 -41.44 -18.54
CA LYS A 102 -8.53 -41.28 -17.13
C LYS A 102 -8.48 -42.60 -16.36
N ALA A 103 -8.78 -43.72 -17.02
CA ALA A 103 -8.58 -45.07 -16.48
C ALA A 103 -7.08 -45.42 -16.35
N GLU A 104 -6.28 -45.15 -17.38
CA GLU A 104 -4.83 -45.41 -17.39
C GLU A 104 -4.10 -44.62 -16.28
N ARG A 105 -4.52 -43.38 -15.99
CA ARG A 105 -4.03 -42.62 -14.82
C ARG A 105 -4.40 -43.23 -13.47
N ARG A 106 -5.60 -43.80 -13.33
CA ARG A 106 -6.04 -44.48 -12.09
C ARG A 106 -5.26 -45.77 -11.86
N ALA A 107 -5.16 -46.61 -12.90
CA ALA A 107 -4.39 -47.85 -12.85
C ALA A 107 -2.91 -47.60 -12.49
N ARG A 108 -2.28 -46.54 -13.02
CA ARG A 108 -0.93 -46.14 -12.60
C ARG A 108 -0.86 -45.75 -11.11
N GLN A 109 -1.82 -44.96 -10.60
CA GLN A 109 -1.83 -44.60 -9.17
C GLN A 109 -2.05 -45.80 -8.23
N GLU A 110 -2.82 -46.81 -8.66
CA GLU A 110 -3.03 -48.02 -7.86
C GLU A 110 -1.81 -48.94 -7.90
N ALA A 111 -1.16 -49.11 -9.06
CA ALA A 111 0.14 -49.78 -9.15
C ALA A 111 1.23 -49.08 -8.31
N GLU A 112 1.21 -47.75 -8.22
CA GLU A 112 2.14 -46.98 -7.39
C GLU A 112 1.87 -47.12 -5.88
N ARG A 113 0.61 -47.36 -5.48
CA ARG A 113 0.28 -47.74 -4.08
C ARG A 113 0.70 -49.18 -3.77
N ALA A 114 0.40 -50.12 -4.66
CA ALA A 114 0.75 -51.53 -4.48
C ALA A 114 2.27 -51.72 -4.34
N SER A 115 3.06 -51.08 -5.22
CA SER A 115 4.53 -51.12 -5.13
C SER A 115 5.11 -50.42 -3.88
N LYS A 116 4.41 -49.43 -3.32
CA LYS A 116 4.77 -48.80 -2.03
C LYS A 116 4.36 -49.64 -0.81
N GLN A 117 3.35 -50.51 -0.93
CA GLN A 117 3.00 -51.50 0.11
C GLN A 117 3.90 -52.74 0.07
N GLY A 118 4.28 -53.22 -1.12
CA GLY A 118 5.18 -54.37 -1.28
C GLY A 118 6.59 -54.17 -0.70
N LYS A 119 7.10 -52.93 -0.68
CA LYS A 119 8.43 -52.59 -0.14
C LYS A 119 8.51 -52.47 1.39
N LYS A 120 7.60 -53.11 2.14
CA LYS A 120 7.62 -53.14 3.62
C LYS A 120 7.77 -54.54 4.23
N GLY A 121 8.00 -55.57 3.41
CA GLY A 121 7.93 -56.98 3.82
C GLY A 121 9.17 -57.82 3.55
N GLU A 122 10.40 -57.30 3.70
CA GLU A 122 11.63 -58.12 3.61
C GLU A 122 12.87 -57.40 4.21
N VAL A 123 13.25 -57.70 5.46
CA VAL A 123 14.65 -57.85 5.95
C VAL A 123 14.65 -58.65 7.27
N GLY A 124 15.42 -59.73 7.31
CA GLY A 124 15.86 -60.43 8.53
C GLY A 124 16.69 -61.66 8.14
N GLN A 125 17.75 -62.08 8.83
CA GLN A 125 18.43 -61.54 10.01
C GLN A 125 19.94 -61.87 9.94
N GLN A 126 20.80 -61.03 10.54
CA GLN A 126 21.98 -61.35 11.37
C GLN A 126 22.67 -60.01 11.70
N ALA A 127 22.60 -59.55 12.96
CA ALA A 127 23.59 -59.78 14.03
C ALA A 127 24.87 -58.92 13.86
N SER A 128 25.35 -58.14 14.83
CA SER A 128 24.95 -57.86 16.23
C SER A 128 25.64 -56.53 16.68
N THR A 129 25.45 -55.90 17.85
CA THR A 129 24.79 -56.20 19.14
C THR A 129 24.32 -54.88 19.81
N GLY A 130 23.47 -54.94 20.85
CA GLY A 130 23.28 -53.83 21.81
C GLY A 130 21.83 -53.37 22.04
N GLN A 131 21.34 -53.48 23.29
CA GLN A 131 20.07 -52.95 23.78
C GLN A 131 20.36 -51.60 24.53
N ILE A 132 19.44 -50.72 24.95
CA ILE A 132 18.03 -50.83 25.36
C ILE A 132 17.23 -49.57 24.92
N GLN A 133 15.95 -49.80 24.54
CA GLN A 133 14.72 -48.97 24.59
C GLN A 133 14.84 -47.48 25.02
N SER A 134 14.12 -46.54 24.40
CA SER A 134 12.64 -46.48 24.49
C SER A 134 11.91 -45.81 23.31
N GLN A 135 10.66 -46.22 23.08
CA GLN A 135 9.75 -45.67 22.08
C GLN A 135 8.90 -44.52 22.64
N HIS A 136 8.37 -43.65 21.76
CA HIS A 136 6.95 -43.30 21.80
C HIS A 136 6.46 -42.74 20.46
N GLN A 137 5.24 -43.14 20.04
CA GLN A 137 4.52 -42.54 18.92
C GLN A 137 3.78 -41.27 19.35
N LEU A 138 3.50 -40.39 18.39
CA LEU A 138 2.51 -39.31 18.52
C LEU A 138 1.09 -39.91 18.42
N PRO A 139 0.19 -39.69 19.41
CA PRO A 139 -1.23 -39.99 19.28
C PRO A 139 -1.98 -38.84 18.59
N GLU A 140 -3.04 -39.17 17.86
CA GLU A 140 -4.03 -38.17 17.42
C GLU A 140 -4.99 -37.79 18.57
N HIS A 141 -5.48 -36.55 18.51
CA HIS A 141 -6.69 -36.05 19.18
C HIS A 141 -6.78 -36.19 20.73
N ILE A 142 -6.20 -35.22 21.45
CA ILE A 142 -6.44 -35.01 22.89
C ILE A 142 -7.32 -33.76 23.08
N GLN A 143 -8.34 -33.85 23.94
CA GLN A 143 -9.21 -32.71 24.29
C GLN A 143 -8.44 -31.67 25.12
N VAL A 144 -8.55 -30.40 24.74
CA VAL A 144 -7.79 -29.29 25.35
C VAL A 144 -8.62 -28.62 26.43
N ASP A 145 -8.50 -29.11 27.67
CA ASP A 145 -8.91 -28.39 28.89
C ASP A 145 -8.23 -29.02 30.13
N ASN A 146 -6.93 -28.75 30.33
CA ASN A 146 -6.23 -29.16 31.55
C ASN A 146 -4.96 -28.32 31.83
N PRO A 147 -4.91 -27.51 32.92
CA PRO A 147 -3.91 -26.45 33.07
C PRO A 147 -2.48 -26.95 33.38
N ASP A 148 -2.33 -28.13 33.98
CA ASP A 148 -1.01 -28.64 34.40
C ASP A 148 -0.17 -29.20 33.23
N VAL A 149 -0.80 -29.51 32.10
CA VAL A 149 -0.09 -29.92 30.87
C VAL A 149 0.63 -28.72 30.24
N LEU A 150 -0.02 -27.56 30.22
CA LEU A 150 0.57 -26.30 29.73
C LEU A 150 1.79 -25.88 30.55
N LYS A 151 1.71 -25.94 31.88
CA LYS A 151 2.85 -25.67 32.78
C LYS A 151 4.03 -26.61 32.55
N LYS A 152 3.76 -27.90 32.26
CA LYS A 152 4.80 -28.89 31.93
C LYS A 152 5.43 -28.68 30.56
N LEU A 153 4.70 -28.14 29.58
CA LEU A 153 5.23 -27.76 28.26
C LEU A 153 6.15 -26.53 28.36
N ALA A 154 5.70 -25.46 29.02
CA ALA A 154 6.51 -24.25 29.22
C ALA A 154 7.87 -24.58 29.89
N LYS A 155 7.84 -25.32 31.00
CA LYS A 155 9.02 -25.73 31.77
C LYS A 155 9.94 -26.74 31.04
N LYS A 156 9.52 -27.23 29.86
CA LYS A 156 10.33 -28.08 28.97
C LYS A 156 10.98 -27.29 27.84
N LEU A 157 10.37 -26.19 27.40
CA LEU A 157 10.98 -25.23 26.46
C LEU A 157 12.12 -24.44 27.12
N GLU A 158 11.91 -23.95 28.36
CA GLU A 158 12.96 -23.29 29.16
C GLU A 158 14.23 -24.14 29.32
N ARG A 159 14.10 -25.47 29.32
CA ARG A 159 15.20 -26.43 29.48
C ARG A 159 15.91 -26.82 28.17
N GLN A 160 15.55 -26.23 27.03
CA GLN A 160 16.22 -26.49 25.74
C GLN A 160 17.13 -25.34 25.27
N GLN A 161 17.23 -24.24 26.02
CA GLN A 161 18.28 -23.24 25.82
C GLN A 161 19.58 -23.70 26.52
N VAL A 162 20.46 -24.35 25.74
CA VAL A 162 21.81 -24.76 26.19
C VAL A 162 22.75 -23.55 26.16
N SER A 163 23.62 -23.42 27.18
CA SER A 163 24.60 -22.34 27.27
C SER A 163 25.78 -22.54 26.33
N CYS A 164 26.35 -21.43 25.85
CA CYS A 164 27.59 -21.37 25.09
C CYS A 164 28.56 -20.41 25.80
N ASP A 165 29.23 -20.92 26.84
CA ASP A 165 30.06 -20.10 27.73
C ASP A 165 31.45 -19.78 27.14
N CYS A 166 31.52 -18.71 26.35
CA CYS A 166 32.78 -18.03 26.02
C CYS A 166 32.56 -16.53 25.71
N VAL A 167 33.64 -15.74 25.74
CA VAL A 167 33.64 -14.25 25.59
C VAL A 167 33.11 -13.46 26.80
N ASN A 168 33.52 -13.85 28.01
CA ASN A 168 33.36 -13.03 29.22
C ASN A 168 34.49 -11.98 29.38
N LEU A 169 34.46 -10.87 28.60
CA LEU A 169 35.18 -9.63 28.97
C LEU A 169 34.71 -8.31 28.32
N THR A 170 33.80 -8.32 27.34
CA THR A 170 33.42 -7.10 26.58
C THR A 170 32.01 -6.57 26.82
N ASN A 171 31.12 -7.33 27.48
CA ASN A 171 29.69 -6.99 27.59
C ASN A 171 29.32 -5.96 28.67
N SER A 172 30.31 -5.32 29.33
CA SER A 172 30.07 -4.43 30.50
C SER A 172 29.51 -3.04 30.17
N ILE A 173 29.18 -2.74 28.90
CA ILE A 173 28.76 -1.40 28.43
C ILE A 173 27.36 -1.42 27.77
N LEU A 174 26.77 -2.60 27.57
CA LEU A 174 25.44 -2.76 26.96
C LEU A 174 24.55 -3.65 27.83
N THR A 175 23.97 -3.06 28.89
CA THR A 175 22.88 -3.71 29.64
C THR A 175 21.60 -3.80 28.80
N PRO A 176 20.76 -4.85 28.96
CA PRO A 176 19.51 -4.98 28.22
C PRO A 176 18.43 -3.91 28.51
N GLU A 177 18.65 -3.02 29.48
CA GLU A 177 17.63 -2.08 29.98
C GLU A 177 17.39 -0.88 29.03
N LEU A 178 18.22 -0.67 28.01
CA LEU A 178 18.04 0.36 26.98
C LEU A 178 17.20 -0.12 25.76
N LEU A 179 16.56 -1.30 25.82
CA LEU A 179 15.96 -1.97 24.66
C LEU A 179 14.43 -1.94 24.59
N HIS A 180 13.72 -1.39 25.58
CA HIS A 180 12.28 -1.19 25.52
C HIS A 180 11.91 0.27 25.27
N THR A 181 11.31 0.53 24.10
CA THR A 181 10.55 1.76 23.86
C THR A 181 9.23 1.67 24.64
N ASP A 182 8.87 2.68 25.41
CA ASP A 182 7.52 2.79 25.95
C ASP A 182 6.52 2.99 24.80
N ASP A 183 5.66 1.99 24.57
CA ASP A 183 4.62 2.06 23.55
C ASP A 183 3.57 3.12 23.91
N TYR A 184 3.26 4.03 22.96
CA TYR A 184 2.47 5.22 23.28
C TYR A 184 0.96 4.95 23.34
N GLY A 185 0.45 4.79 24.56
CA GLY A 185 -0.98 4.72 24.87
C GLY A 185 -1.61 3.34 24.72
N TYR A 186 -2.93 3.26 24.86
CA TYR A 186 -3.65 2.00 24.78
C TYR A 186 -3.72 1.48 23.33
N LYS A 187 -2.98 0.39 23.06
CA LYS A 187 -3.05 -0.32 21.78
C LYS A 187 -4.34 -1.11 21.64
N VAL A 188 -4.96 -0.99 20.46
CA VAL A 188 -6.01 -1.92 20.01
C VAL A 188 -5.41 -3.34 19.90
N SER A 189 -6.00 -4.32 20.59
CA SER A 189 -5.48 -5.69 20.74
C SER A 189 -4.98 -6.35 19.44
N LEU A 190 -5.71 -6.20 18.33
CA LEU A 190 -5.36 -6.72 17.00
C LEU A 190 -4.03 -6.18 16.43
N PHE A 191 -3.53 -5.07 16.96
CA PHE A 191 -2.30 -4.38 16.54
C PHE A 191 -1.25 -4.32 17.67
N SER A 192 -1.42 -5.10 18.74
CA SER A 192 -0.49 -5.16 19.86
C SER A 192 0.96 -5.47 19.46
N HIS A 193 1.15 -6.24 18.38
CA HIS A 193 2.44 -6.59 17.76
C HIS A 193 3.09 -5.47 16.92
N LEU A 194 2.39 -4.37 16.64
CA LEU A 194 2.96 -3.21 15.96
C LEU A 194 3.38 -2.17 16.99
N HIS A 195 4.56 -1.56 16.84
CA HIS A 195 5.00 -0.47 17.71
C HIS A 195 4.20 0.80 17.42
N GLN A 196 3.78 1.53 18.45
CA GLN A 196 3.01 2.77 18.34
C GLN A 196 3.83 3.94 18.90
N TYR A 197 4.17 4.90 18.03
CA TYR A 197 5.05 6.03 18.34
C TYR A 197 4.26 7.35 18.39
N SER A 198 4.60 8.25 19.31
CA SER A 198 4.18 9.66 19.24
C SER A 198 5.32 10.54 18.74
N ARG A 199 4.98 11.58 17.97
CA ARG A 199 5.93 12.61 17.51
C ARG A 199 6.24 13.64 18.60
N LYS A 200 5.50 13.66 19.70
CA LYS A 200 5.73 14.55 20.86
C LYS A 200 6.98 14.17 21.66
N ALA A 201 7.31 12.89 21.71
CA ALA A 201 8.46 12.34 22.42
C ALA A 201 9.37 11.55 21.44
N PRO A 202 10.07 12.23 20.51
CA PRO A 202 10.97 11.55 19.59
C PRO A 202 12.16 10.91 20.34
N LEU A 203 12.53 9.70 19.94
CA LEU A 203 13.60 8.89 20.54
C LEU A 203 14.92 9.66 20.80
N THR A 204 15.23 10.65 19.96
CA THR A 204 16.41 11.55 20.07
C THR A 204 16.36 12.57 21.21
N GLN A 205 15.25 12.68 21.95
CA GLN A 205 15.17 13.44 23.22
C GLN A 205 15.45 12.54 24.43
N GLN A 206 15.07 11.27 24.37
CA GLN A 206 15.30 10.28 25.45
C GLN A 206 16.72 9.72 25.38
N LEU A 207 17.21 9.43 24.17
CA LEU A 207 18.60 9.03 23.97
C LEU A 207 19.53 10.23 24.25
N SER A 208 20.25 10.16 25.36
CA SER A 208 21.48 10.93 25.57
C SER A 208 22.59 10.41 24.64
N ILE A 209 22.44 10.59 23.33
CA ILE A 209 23.36 10.03 22.32
C ILE A 209 24.75 10.66 22.48
N PRO A 210 25.80 9.92 22.89
CA PRO A 210 27.15 10.35 22.57
C PRO A 210 27.28 10.25 21.04
N SER A 211 27.53 11.38 20.39
CA SER A 211 27.58 11.52 18.92
C SER A 211 28.70 10.72 18.23
N THR A 212 29.46 9.95 19.01
CA THR A 212 30.48 8.98 18.60
C THR A 212 29.89 7.67 18.06
N VAL A 213 28.67 7.29 18.45
CA VAL A 213 28.10 5.96 18.13
C VAL A 213 27.30 5.94 16.81
N ILE A 214 26.49 6.95 16.54
CA ILE A 214 25.64 7.04 15.34
C ILE A 214 26.06 8.24 14.50
N HIS A 215 26.27 8.02 13.20
CA HIS A 215 26.72 9.05 12.27
C HIS A 215 25.77 10.26 12.21
N PRO A 216 26.24 11.53 12.27
CA PRO A 216 25.36 12.70 12.34
C PRO A 216 24.30 12.78 11.23
N ALA A 217 24.66 12.42 9.99
CA ALA A 217 23.71 12.38 8.87
C ALA A 217 22.58 11.34 9.04
N ILE A 218 22.84 10.25 9.79
CA ILE A 218 21.83 9.23 10.12
C ILE A 218 20.91 9.74 11.24
N VAL A 219 21.45 10.44 12.25
CA VAL A 219 20.64 11.09 13.30
C VAL A 219 19.70 12.14 12.70
N GLN A 220 20.22 13.00 11.81
CA GLN A 220 19.44 14.00 11.08
C GLN A 220 18.32 13.35 10.24
N LEU A 221 18.59 12.23 9.58
CA LEU A 221 17.60 11.49 8.80
C LEU A 221 16.53 10.84 9.71
N GLY A 222 16.91 10.30 10.86
CA GLY A 222 15.99 9.75 11.85
C GLY A 222 15.01 10.80 12.38
N LEU A 223 15.49 12.00 12.69
CA LEU A 223 14.68 13.18 13.04
C LEU A 223 13.68 13.54 11.92
N GLN A 224 14.14 13.60 10.66
CA GLN A 224 13.29 13.91 9.50
C GLN A 224 12.23 12.84 9.22
N TYR A 225 12.46 11.58 9.62
CA TYR A 225 11.48 10.50 9.52
C TYR A 225 10.47 10.51 10.66
N SER A 226 10.89 10.66 11.92
CA SER A 226 10.00 10.66 13.09
C SER A 226 9.07 11.88 13.10
N GLN A 227 9.58 13.06 12.73
CA GLN A 227 8.78 14.27 12.51
C GLN A 227 7.89 14.19 11.26
N GLY A 228 8.04 13.16 10.42
CA GLY A 228 7.22 12.94 9.24
C GLY A 228 7.50 13.89 8.05
N ILE A 229 8.55 14.72 8.12
CA ILE A 229 8.95 15.66 7.07
C ILE A 229 9.21 14.91 5.75
N VAL A 230 9.94 13.79 5.80
CA VAL A 230 10.20 12.93 4.63
C VAL A 230 9.21 11.76 4.63
N ALA A 231 7.97 12.06 4.21
CA ALA A 231 6.86 11.10 4.26
C ALA A 231 6.88 10.02 3.16
N GLY A 232 7.12 10.42 1.90
CA GLY A 232 6.85 9.61 0.70
C GLY A 232 7.90 8.54 0.37
N SER A 233 7.46 7.40 -0.18
CA SER A 233 8.28 6.19 -0.42
C SER A 233 9.58 6.45 -1.20
N ASN A 234 9.53 7.22 -2.30
CA ASN A 234 10.72 7.58 -3.08
C ASN A 234 11.64 8.54 -2.30
N ALA A 235 11.06 9.56 -1.66
CA ALA A 235 11.82 10.58 -0.93
C ALA A 235 12.58 9.97 0.26
N ARG A 236 11.96 9.00 0.97
CA ARG A 236 12.63 8.19 1.99
C ARG A 236 13.82 7.42 1.40
N SER A 237 13.63 6.68 0.31
CA SER A 237 14.74 5.95 -0.34
C SER A 237 15.87 6.86 -0.79
N VAL A 238 15.58 7.98 -1.45
CA VAL A 238 16.60 8.94 -1.93
C VAL A 238 17.35 9.57 -0.74
N ALA A 239 16.66 9.99 0.32
CA ALA A 239 17.27 10.56 1.51
C ALA A 239 18.15 9.54 2.26
N LEU A 240 17.72 8.28 2.36
CA LEU A 240 18.53 7.18 2.90
C LEU A 240 19.83 6.97 2.12
N LEU A 241 19.71 6.92 0.78
CA LEU A 241 20.85 6.72 -0.11
C LEU A 241 21.85 7.88 0.02
N HIS A 242 21.39 9.14 0.07
CA HIS A 242 22.27 10.28 0.32
C HIS A 242 22.92 10.25 1.72
N ALA A 243 22.21 9.84 2.77
CA ALA A 243 22.81 9.69 4.10
C ALA A 243 23.89 8.59 4.12
N PHE A 244 23.67 7.47 3.43
CA PHE A 244 24.69 6.44 3.25
C PHE A 244 25.90 6.93 2.42
N LYS A 245 25.72 7.80 1.42
CA LYS A 245 26.87 8.43 0.73
C LYS A 245 27.75 9.24 1.67
N GLN A 246 27.19 9.96 2.65
CA GLN A 246 27.98 10.66 3.66
C GLN A 246 28.70 9.65 4.57
N VAL A 247 27.98 8.67 5.13
CA VAL A 247 28.56 7.58 5.94
C VAL A 247 29.73 6.88 5.26
N ILE A 248 29.69 6.66 3.93
CA ILE A 248 30.75 5.98 3.16
C ILE A 248 31.95 6.91 2.89
N ARG A 249 31.74 8.23 2.77
CA ARG A 249 32.83 9.22 2.68
C ARG A 249 33.58 9.36 4.00
N ASP A 250 32.80 9.49 5.07
CA ASP A 250 33.27 9.74 6.44
C ASP A 250 33.70 8.44 7.15
N TYR A 251 33.80 7.33 6.41
CA TYR A 251 34.30 6.03 6.86
C TYR A 251 35.84 5.96 6.76
N THR A 252 36.45 5.19 7.65
CA THR A 252 37.87 4.77 7.62
C THR A 252 37.95 3.30 8.01
N THR A 253 38.73 2.49 7.29
CA THR A 253 38.87 1.05 7.61
C THR A 253 39.81 0.84 8.82
N PRO A 254 39.48 -0.07 9.76
CA PRO A 254 40.44 -0.49 10.78
C PRO A 254 41.64 -1.22 10.15
N PRO A 255 42.87 -1.11 10.68
CA PRO A 255 44.08 -1.66 10.05
C PRO A 255 44.12 -3.20 9.95
N ASN A 256 43.23 -3.89 10.66
CA ASN A 256 43.18 -5.35 10.75
C ASN A 256 41.89 -5.96 10.15
N GLU A 257 41.01 -5.16 9.52
CA GLU A 257 39.68 -5.60 9.05
C GLU A 257 39.47 -5.38 7.55
N GLU A 258 38.63 -6.22 6.94
CA GLU A 258 38.19 -6.00 5.56
C GLU A 258 37.07 -4.94 5.51
N LEU A 259 37.23 -3.92 4.66
CA LEU A 259 36.23 -2.86 4.46
C LEU A 259 34.82 -3.41 4.20
N SER A 260 34.72 -4.49 3.42
CA SER A 260 33.44 -5.15 3.11
C SER A 260 32.75 -5.75 4.35
N ARG A 261 33.50 -6.19 5.37
CA ARG A 261 32.96 -6.75 6.62
C ARG A 261 32.61 -5.65 7.61
N ASP A 262 33.55 -4.76 7.93
CA ASP A 262 33.31 -3.72 8.93
C ASP A 262 32.22 -2.74 8.49
N LEU A 263 32.23 -2.29 7.22
CA LEU A 263 31.17 -1.39 6.72
C LEU A 263 29.77 -2.03 6.82
N VAL A 264 29.63 -3.33 6.50
CA VAL A 264 28.34 -4.05 6.67
C VAL A 264 27.96 -4.19 8.15
N ASN A 265 28.93 -4.35 9.05
CA ASN A 265 28.69 -4.36 10.50
C ASN A 265 28.27 -2.99 11.03
N LYS A 266 29.00 -1.93 10.67
CA LYS A 266 28.79 -0.52 11.06
C LYS A 266 27.47 0.04 10.54
N LEU A 267 26.97 -0.44 9.40
CA LEU A 267 25.63 -0.10 8.89
C LEU A 267 24.49 -0.77 9.67
N LYS A 268 24.69 -1.89 10.39
CA LYS A 268 23.63 -2.56 11.18
C LYS A 268 23.00 -1.65 12.25
N PRO A 269 23.75 -1.00 13.18
CA PRO A 269 23.15 -0.12 14.17
C PRO A 269 22.48 1.10 13.54
N TYR A 270 23.03 1.65 12.44
CA TYR A 270 22.42 2.78 11.74
C TYR A 270 21.05 2.43 11.14
N ILE A 271 20.91 1.23 10.55
CA ILE A 271 19.64 0.71 10.04
C ILE A 271 18.65 0.42 11.20
N SER A 272 19.15 -0.11 12.33
CA SER A 272 18.34 -0.37 13.52
C SER A 272 17.75 0.93 14.10
N PHE A 273 18.60 1.94 14.32
CA PHE A 273 18.20 3.28 14.77
C PHE A 273 17.15 3.91 13.84
N LEU A 274 17.37 3.88 12.52
CA LEU A 274 16.39 4.43 11.57
C LEU A 274 15.03 3.69 11.61
N ASN A 275 15.03 2.38 11.85
CA ASN A 275 13.81 1.59 12.00
C ASN A 275 13.07 1.88 13.33
N GLN A 276 13.81 2.21 14.39
CA GLN A 276 13.24 2.69 15.65
C GLN A 276 12.66 4.11 15.52
N CYS A 277 13.30 5.00 14.76
CA CYS A 277 12.76 6.34 14.48
C CYS A 277 11.48 6.30 13.65
N ARG A 278 11.39 5.39 12.66
CA ARG A 278 10.16 5.10 11.90
C ARG A 278 10.32 3.78 11.11
N PRO A 279 9.34 2.85 11.15
CA PRO A 279 9.40 1.58 10.41
C PRO A 279 9.83 1.75 8.95
N LEU A 280 10.81 0.94 8.50
CA LEU A 280 11.42 1.08 7.18
C LEU A 280 10.41 0.74 6.06
N SER A 281 10.39 1.55 5.00
CA SER A 281 9.60 1.23 3.80
C SER A 281 10.19 0.04 3.04
N ALA A 282 9.34 -0.66 2.28
CA ALA A 282 9.77 -1.68 1.31
C ALA A 282 10.89 -1.16 0.38
N SER A 283 10.71 0.07 -0.11
CA SER A 283 11.65 0.78 -0.97
C SER A 283 13.01 1.03 -0.31
N MET A 284 13.05 1.28 1.01
CA MET A 284 14.30 1.40 1.78
C MET A 284 14.91 0.02 2.04
N GLY A 285 14.09 -0.98 2.38
CA GLY A 285 14.55 -2.36 2.61
C GLY A 285 15.27 -2.95 1.39
N ASN A 286 14.72 -2.75 0.19
CA ASN A 286 15.35 -3.20 -1.05
C ASN A 286 16.62 -2.41 -1.41
N ALA A 287 16.65 -1.09 -1.16
CA ALA A 287 17.86 -0.28 -1.32
C ALA A 287 18.98 -0.73 -0.34
N ILE A 288 18.62 -1.10 0.90
CA ILE A 288 19.54 -1.67 1.89
C ILE A 288 20.05 -3.05 1.46
N LYS A 289 19.19 -3.94 0.94
CA LYS A 289 19.60 -5.23 0.36
C LYS A 289 20.63 -5.01 -0.75
N TYR A 290 20.34 -4.10 -1.69
CA TYR A 290 21.21 -3.78 -2.82
C TYR A 290 22.59 -3.29 -2.36
N ILE A 291 22.65 -2.26 -1.50
CA ILE A 291 23.94 -1.74 -0.98
C ILE A 291 24.73 -2.81 -0.23
N LYS A 292 24.08 -3.67 0.57
CA LYS A 292 24.79 -4.76 1.24
C LYS A 292 25.39 -5.77 0.24
N LYS A 293 24.73 -6.03 -0.88
CA LYS A 293 25.26 -6.87 -1.98
C LYS A 293 26.45 -6.18 -2.66
N GLU A 294 26.32 -4.92 -3.03
CA GLU A 294 27.43 -4.14 -3.63
C GLU A 294 28.67 -4.10 -2.73
N ILE A 295 28.51 -3.87 -1.41
CA ILE A 295 29.64 -3.91 -0.46
C ILE A 295 30.26 -5.30 -0.36
N SER A 296 29.45 -6.36 -0.45
CA SER A 296 29.94 -7.76 -0.43
C SER A 296 30.67 -8.15 -1.72
N ASN A 297 30.38 -7.46 -2.82
CA ASN A 297 30.99 -7.69 -4.14
C ASN A 297 32.34 -6.95 -4.33
N ILE A 298 32.79 -6.13 -3.37
CA ILE A 298 34.07 -5.43 -3.45
C ILE A 298 35.22 -6.43 -3.29
N PRO A 299 36.16 -6.55 -4.25
CA PRO A 299 37.30 -7.45 -4.10
C PRO A 299 38.31 -6.88 -3.09
N SER A 300 38.81 -7.73 -2.19
CA SER A 300 39.75 -7.36 -1.11
C SER A 300 41.10 -6.77 -1.55
N GLN A 301 41.35 -6.69 -2.87
CA GLN A 301 42.55 -6.09 -3.47
C GLN A 301 42.37 -4.59 -3.80
N CYS A 302 41.16 -4.04 -3.76
CA CYS A 302 40.90 -2.62 -4.01
C CYS A 302 41.41 -1.74 -2.86
N LYS A 303 41.92 -0.55 -3.18
CA LYS A 303 42.24 0.48 -2.18
C LYS A 303 40.95 1.08 -1.59
N GLU A 304 41.00 1.53 -0.34
CA GLU A 304 39.84 2.12 0.36
C GLU A 304 39.15 3.23 -0.45
N GLU A 305 39.90 4.22 -0.95
CA GLU A 305 39.33 5.33 -1.73
C GLU A 305 38.75 4.89 -3.08
N GLU A 306 39.28 3.82 -3.67
CA GLU A 306 38.73 3.21 -4.88
C GLU A 306 37.42 2.47 -4.58
N ALA A 307 37.36 1.74 -3.48
CA ALA A 307 36.17 1.05 -2.98
C ALA A 307 35.05 2.05 -2.61
N LYS A 308 35.38 3.13 -1.88
CA LYS A 308 34.46 4.26 -1.62
C LYS A 308 33.93 4.86 -2.91
N SER A 309 34.82 5.18 -3.86
CA SER A 309 34.44 5.77 -5.15
C SER A 309 33.49 4.87 -5.95
N LYS A 310 33.76 3.56 -5.99
CA LYS A 310 32.87 2.56 -6.61
C LYS A 310 31.50 2.54 -5.93
N LEU A 311 31.43 2.46 -4.59
CA LEU A 311 30.17 2.47 -3.84
C LEU A 311 29.35 3.75 -4.05
N LEU A 312 30.00 4.92 -4.03
CA LEU A 312 29.33 6.20 -4.26
C LEU A 312 28.73 6.27 -5.67
N ASN A 313 29.44 5.74 -6.67
CA ASN A 313 28.94 5.64 -8.05
C ASN A 313 27.79 4.63 -8.17
N CYS A 314 27.88 3.44 -7.55
CA CYS A 314 26.77 2.47 -7.54
C CYS A 314 25.49 3.08 -6.92
N ILE A 315 25.62 3.90 -5.87
CA ILE A 315 24.47 4.60 -5.27
C ILE A 315 23.88 5.64 -6.25
N ASP A 316 24.70 6.44 -6.93
CA ASP A 316 24.19 7.43 -7.91
C ASP A 316 23.55 6.76 -9.13
N CYS A 317 24.14 5.67 -9.65
CA CYS A 317 23.53 4.85 -10.69
C CYS A 317 22.19 4.27 -10.24
N TYR A 318 22.09 3.76 -8.99
CA TYR A 318 20.82 3.25 -8.45
C TYR A 318 19.74 4.33 -8.37
N ILE A 319 20.05 5.53 -7.88
CA ILE A 319 19.11 6.66 -7.84
C ILE A 319 18.67 7.05 -9.26
N ASN A 320 19.63 7.21 -10.17
CA ASN A 320 19.34 7.63 -11.54
C ASN A 320 18.51 6.58 -12.29
N GLU A 321 18.95 5.33 -12.35
CA GLU A 321 18.25 4.28 -13.08
C GLU A 321 16.93 3.88 -12.44
N LYS A 322 16.98 3.43 -11.17
CA LYS A 322 15.85 2.72 -10.54
C LYS A 322 14.76 3.66 -10.04
N ILE A 323 15.04 4.97 -9.97
CA ILE A 323 14.08 6.00 -9.52
C ILE A 323 13.83 7.06 -10.62
N VAL A 324 14.87 7.73 -11.13
CA VAL A 324 14.66 8.87 -12.07
C VAL A 324 14.28 8.41 -13.48
N LEU A 325 15.03 7.48 -14.08
CA LEU A 325 14.72 6.93 -15.40
C LEU A 325 13.47 6.03 -15.35
N ALA A 326 13.31 5.24 -14.27
CA ALA A 326 12.11 4.47 -14.00
C ALA A 326 10.83 5.35 -13.99
N ALA A 327 10.85 6.50 -13.31
CA ALA A 327 9.71 7.42 -13.29
C ALA A 327 9.36 7.97 -14.68
N LYS A 328 10.37 8.33 -15.50
CA LYS A 328 10.18 8.79 -16.89
C LYS A 328 9.61 7.69 -17.79
N ALA A 329 10.07 6.45 -17.65
CA ALA A 329 9.54 5.30 -18.38
C ALA A 329 8.05 5.08 -18.04
N ILE A 330 7.72 5.04 -16.75
CA ILE A 330 6.32 4.93 -16.29
C ILE A 330 5.47 6.10 -16.78
N ALA A 331 6.00 7.33 -16.80
CA ALA A 331 5.30 8.49 -17.33
C ALA A 331 4.96 8.35 -18.81
N LYS A 332 5.92 7.92 -19.64
CA LYS A 332 5.66 7.63 -21.07
C LYS A 332 4.51 6.63 -21.23
N TYR A 333 4.59 5.46 -20.60
CA TYR A 333 3.55 4.42 -20.69
C TYR A 333 2.19 4.90 -20.13
N SER A 334 2.19 5.70 -19.06
CA SER A 334 0.96 6.23 -18.47
C SER A 334 0.25 7.22 -19.39
N ILE A 335 1.00 8.07 -20.09
CA ILE A 335 0.47 9.09 -21.03
C ILE A 335 -0.12 8.43 -22.29
N GLU A 336 0.34 7.25 -22.67
CA GLU A 336 -0.26 6.42 -23.72
C GLU A 336 -1.65 5.86 -23.33
N LYS A 337 -2.03 5.91 -22.04
CA LYS A 337 -3.36 5.54 -21.52
C LYS A 337 -4.27 6.72 -21.18
N ILE A 338 -3.76 7.96 -21.23
CA ILE A 338 -4.54 9.18 -21.03
C ILE A 338 -5.08 9.65 -22.38
N SER A 339 -6.40 9.77 -22.47
CA SER A 339 -7.17 10.19 -23.63
C SER A 339 -7.72 11.60 -23.43
N ASP A 340 -7.92 12.33 -24.52
CA ASP A 340 -8.51 13.66 -24.46
C ASP A 340 -10.01 13.56 -24.10
N GLY A 341 -10.43 14.32 -23.09
CA GLY A 341 -11.74 14.23 -22.43
C GLY A 341 -11.72 13.46 -21.10
N ASP A 342 -10.60 12.86 -20.68
CA ASP A 342 -10.55 12.05 -19.46
C ASP A 342 -10.83 12.82 -18.15
N VAL A 343 -11.39 12.09 -17.19
CA VAL A 343 -11.60 12.50 -15.81
C VAL A 343 -10.82 11.56 -14.92
N ILE A 344 -9.64 12.00 -14.48
CA ILE A 344 -8.68 11.17 -13.75
C ILE A 344 -8.84 11.36 -12.25
N LEU A 345 -9.16 10.30 -11.52
CA LEU A 345 -9.14 10.32 -10.06
C LEU A 345 -7.77 9.92 -9.50
N VAL A 346 -7.30 10.64 -8.50
CA VAL A 346 -6.06 10.35 -7.76
C VAL A 346 -6.29 10.38 -6.26
N TYR A 347 -5.44 9.67 -5.50
CA TYR A 347 -5.54 9.60 -4.04
C TYR A 347 -4.24 9.99 -3.32
N GLY A 348 -4.35 10.83 -2.29
CA GLY A 348 -3.23 11.27 -1.45
C GLY A 348 -2.14 12.01 -2.22
N CYS A 349 -0.88 11.91 -1.78
CA CYS A 349 0.27 12.56 -2.43
C CYS A 349 1.31 11.57 -2.97
N SER A 350 1.03 10.96 -4.13
CA SER A 350 2.04 10.22 -4.90
C SER A 350 2.90 11.17 -5.75
N SER A 351 4.23 11.20 -5.53
CA SER A 351 5.15 11.98 -6.36
C SER A 351 5.17 11.53 -7.82
N LEU A 352 5.05 10.22 -8.05
CA LEU A 352 5.04 9.61 -9.38
C LEU A 352 3.76 10.00 -10.16
N VAL A 353 2.58 9.89 -9.55
CA VAL A 353 1.31 10.25 -10.21
C VAL A 353 1.24 11.76 -10.50
N ASN A 354 1.73 12.61 -9.60
CA ASN A 354 1.85 14.04 -9.88
C ASN A 354 2.81 14.33 -11.05
N HIS A 355 3.94 13.62 -11.16
CA HIS A 355 4.86 13.77 -12.30
C HIS A 355 4.20 13.34 -13.63
N ILE A 356 3.49 12.20 -13.63
CA ILE A 356 2.74 11.68 -14.78
C ILE A 356 1.73 12.71 -15.29
N LEU A 357 0.93 13.29 -14.39
CA LEU A 357 -0.12 14.26 -14.76
C LEU A 357 0.47 15.58 -15.27
N CYS A 358 1.55 16.08 -14.65
CA CYS A 358 2.26 17.25 -15.16
C CYS A 358 2.82 17.00 -16.57
N GLU A 359 3.47 15.86 -16.82
CA GLU A 359 4.05 15.53 -18.14
C GLU A 359 2.95 15.24 -19.20
N ALA A 360 1.79 14.70 -18.79
CA ALA A 360 0.62 14.57 -19.66
C ALA A 360 0.10 15.92 -20.13
N PHE A 361 0.02 16.89 -19.21
CA PHE A 361 -0.42 18.26 -19.49
C PHE A 361 0.60 19.05 -20.33
N GLU A 362 1.90 18.89 -20.05
CA GLU A 362 2.99 19.45 -20.86
C GLU A 362 3.00 18.88 -22.30
N LYS A 363 2.43 17.69 -22.53
CA LYS A 363 2.17 17.10 -23.86
C LYS A 363 0.77 17.42 -24.41
N SER A 364 0.15 18.49 -23.92
CA SER A 364 -1.14 19.04 -24.40
C SER A 364 -2.35 18.11 -24.30
N ARG A 365 -2.32 17.08 -23.43
CA ARG A 365 -3.51 16.25 -23.16
C ARG A 365 -4.58 17.05 -22.42
N LYS A 366 -5.83 16.91 -22.87
CA LYS A 366 -7.00 17.60 -22.31
C LYS A 366 -7.74 16.69 -21.34
N PHE A 367 -7.52 16.87 -20.05
CA PHE A 367 -8.18 16.10 -18.98
C PHE A 367 -8.46 17.00 -17.77
N ARG A 368 -9.31 16.53 -16.85
CA ARG A 368 -9.45 17.10 -15.49
C ARG A 368 -9.07 16.07 -14.44
N VAL A 369 -8.64 16.54 -13.27
CA VAL A 369 -8.21 15.68 -12.15
C VAL A 369 -9.16 15.81 -10.97
N ILE A 370 -9.47 14.70 -10.32
CA ILE A 370 -10.26 14.63 -9.09
C ILE A 370 -9.35 14.10 -7.98
N VAL A 371 -8.92 15.00 -7.10
CA VAL A 371 -8.05 14.70 -5.96
C VAL A 371 -8.91 14.26 -4.78
N VAL A 372 -8.83 12.96 -4.45
CA VAL A 372 -9.40 12.40 -3.24
C VAL A 372 -8.39 12.51 -2.10
N ASP A 373 -8.86 12.95 -0.94
CA ASP A 373 -8.04 13.14 0.25
C ASP A 373 -8.67 12.52 1.50
N SER A 374 -7.85 12.28 2.53
CA SER A 374 -8.26 11.58 3.74
C SER A 374 -7.65 12.16 5.01
N ARG A 375 -8.35 11.94 6.13
CA ARG A 375 -7.85 12.28 7.45
C ARG A 375 -6.85 11.20 7.93
N PRO A 376 -5.89 11.56 8.79
CA PRO A 376 -5.73 12.89 9.39
C PRO A 376 -4.83 13.86 8.61
N ARG A 377 -3.75 13.38 7.99
CA ARG A 377 -2.69 14.22 7.40
C ARG A 377 -3.14 15.11 6.22
N LEU A 378 -4.21 14.75 5.50
CA LEU A 378 -4.73 15.49 4.34
C LEU A 378 -3.66 15.76 3.27
N GLU A 379 -2.94 14.71 2.88
CA GLU A 379 -1.80 14.76 1.94
C GLU A 379 -2.22 15.22 0.54
N GLY A 380 -3.46 14.95 0.13
CA GLY A 380 -4.01 15.33 -1.17
C GLY A 380 -4.01 16.84 -1.42
N ARG A 381 -4.01 17.66 -0.35
CA ARG A 381 -3.84 19.13 -0.45
C ARG A 381 -2.54 19.53 -1.15
N GLU A 382 -1.44 18.83 -0.90
CA GLU A 382 -0.14 19.13 -1.51
C GLU A 382 -0.07 18.64 -2.97
N ALA A 383 -0.75 17.54 -3.29
CA ALA A 383 -0.95 17.12 -4.69
C ALA A 383 -1.78 18.16 -5.46
N LEU A 384 -2.93 18.58 -4.92
CA LEU A 384 -3.79 19.62 -5.48
C LEU A 384 -3.00 20.91 -5.73
N ARG A 385 -2.21 21.38 -4.75
CA ARG A 385 -1.40 22.59 -4.88
C ARG A 385 -0.42 22.51 -6.06
N ARG A 386 0.23 21.36 -6.26
CA ARG A 386 1.18 21.14 -7.37
C ARG A 386 0.50 21.12 -8.73
N LEU A 387 -0.64 20.45 -8.85
CA LEU A 387 -1.40 20.34 -10.11
C LEU A 387 -2.01 21.69 -10.51
N VAL A 388 -2.62 22.41 -9.57
CA VAL A 388 -3.16 23.76 -9.79
C VAL A 388 -2.06 24.76 -10.14
N GLN A 389 -0.87 24.66 -9.53
CA GLN A 389 0.30 25.49 -9.90
C GLN A 389 0.78 25.26 -11.34
N ARG A 390 0.40 24.15 -11.99
CA ARG A 390 0.65 23.91 -13.43
C ARG A 390 -0.54 24.26 -14.33
N GLY A 391 -1.65 24.77 -13.79
CA GLY A 391 -2.84 25.14 -14.57
C GLY A 391 -3.79 23.97 -14.88
N ILE A 392 -3.58 22.80 -14.27
CA ILE A 392 -4.44 21.62 -14.49
C ILE A 392 -5.79 21.84 -13.77
N SER A 393 -6.91 21.62 -14.48
CA SER A 393 -8.25 21.71 -13.90
C SER A 393 -8.46 20.61 -12.86
N CYS A 394 -8.65 21.00 -11.60
CA CYS A 394 -8.72 20.08 -10.46
C CYS A 394 -10.00 20.27 -9.63
N THR A 395 -10.60 19.16 -9.21
CA THR A 395 -11.63 19.07 -8.17
C THR A 395 -11.03 18.41 -6.93
N TYR A 396 -11.41 18.83 -5.72
CA TYR A 396 -10.94 18.25 -4.45
C TYR A 396 -12.12 17.71 -3.65
N VAL A 397 -12.02 16.47 -3.21
CA VAL A 397 -13.05 15.76 -2.42
C VAL A 397 -12.42 14.95 -1.29
N LEU A 398 -13.20 14.65 -0.25
CA LEU A 398 -12.79 13.69 0.77
C LEU A 398 -13.21 12.26 0.38
N ILE A 399 -12.52 11.26 0.92
CA ILE A 399 -12.79 9.84 0.67
C ILE A 399 -14.26 9.43 0.91
N SER A 400 -14.98 10.12 1.81
CA SER A 400 -16.41 9.92 2.06
C SER A 400 -17.34 10.31 0.90
N ALA A 401 -16.85 11.02 -0.11
CA ALA A 401 -17.60 11.43 -1.30
C ALA A 401 -17.23 10.65 -2.57
N VAL A 402 -16.35 9.64 -2.46
CA VAL A 402 -15.86 8.81 -3.59
C VAL A 402 -17.03 8.17 -4.35
N SER A 403 -18.00 7.58 -3.66
CA SER A 403 -19.19 6.97 -4.28
C SER A 403 -20.11 7.96 -5.00
N TYR A 404 -20.06 9.26 -4.67
CA TYR A 404 -20.85 10.30 -5.34
C TYR A 404 -20.17 10.78 -6.62
N ILE A 405 -18.83 10.90 -6.61
CA ILE A 405 -18.08 11.48 -7.74
C ILE A 405 -17.67 10.44 -8.79
N LEU A 406 -17.57 9.15 -8.43
CA LEU A 406 -17.12 8.09 -9.34
C LEU A 406 -17.92 7.93 -10.65
N PRO A 407 -19.24 8.14 -10.71
CA PRO A 407 -19.98 8.16 -11.97
C PRO A 407 -19.47 9.19 -13.00
N GLU A 408 -18.70 10.18 -12.59
CA GLU A 408 -18.03 11.13 -13.50
C GLU A 408 -16.60 10.71 -13.92
N VAL A 409 -15.99 9.71 -13.25
CA VAL A 409 -14.58 9.35 -13.38
C VAL A 409 -14.38 8.33 -14.51
N SER A 410 -13.47 8.61 -15.44
CA SER A 410 -13.14 7.67 -16.52
C SER A 410 -11.99 6.74 -16.17
N LYS A 411 -11.02 7.16 -15.34
CA LYS A 411 -9.84 6.38 -14.96
C LYS A 411 -9.37 6.73 -13.54
N VAL A 412 -8.95 5.72 -12.76
CA VAL A 412 -8.36 5.89 -11.42
C VAL A 412 -6.85 5.64 -11.50
N PHE A 413 -6.03 6.60 -11.07
CA PHE A 413 -4.57 6.51 -11.02
C PHE A 413 -4.05 6.53 -9.58
N LEU A 414 -3.40 5.45 -9.16
CA LEU A 414 -2.92 5.23 -7.80
C LEU A 414 -1.39 5.05 -7.80
N GLY A 415 -0.70 5.64 -6.83
CA GLY A 415 0.70 5.32 -6.56
C GLY A 415 0.80 4.17 -5.55
N ALA A 416 1.64 3.17 -5.81
CA ALA A 416 1.94 2.15 -4.80
C ALA A 416 3.08 2.58 -3.86
N HIS A 417 2.99 2.16 -2.60
CA HIS A 417 4.14 2.15 -1.69
C HIS A 417 5.01 0.91 -1.96
N ALA A 418 4.38 -0.25 -2.16
CA ALA A 418 5.00 -1.51 -2.56
C ALA A 418 4.03 -2.40 -3.35
N LEU A 419 4.57 -3.38 -4.06
CA LEU A 419 3.82 -4.47 -4.69
C LEU A 419 4.33 -5.81 -4.17
N LEU A 420 3.41 -6.66 -3.71
CA LEU A 420 3.73 -7.92 -3.04
C LEU A 420 3.78 -9.09 -4.04
N ALA A 421 4.50 -10.17 -3.71
CA ALA A 421 4.71 -11.31 -4.62
C ALA A 421 3.41 -12.08 -4.99
N ASN A 422 2.32 -11.89 -4.25
CA ASN A 422 0.97 -12.37 -4.57
C ASN A 422 0.15 -11.39 -5.44
N GLY A 423 0.77 -10.31 -5.95
CA GLY A 423 0.12 -9.26 -6.72
C GLY A 423 -0.69 -8.25 -5.91
N TYR A 424 -0.70 -8.38 -4.57
CA TYR A 424 -1.40 -7.42 -3.71
C TYR A 424 -0.68 -6.06 -3.70
N VAL A 425 -1.45 -4.97 -3.73
CA VAL A 425 -0.91 -3.60 -3.79
C VAL A 425 -0.93 -2.96 -2.41
N MET A 426 0.24 -2.62 -1.87
CA MET A 426 0.34 -1.92 -0.60
C MET A 426 0.50 -0.41 -0.84
N SER A 427 -0.43 0.39 -0.32
CA SER A 427 -0.36 1.86 -0.42
C SER A 427 -1.07 2.54 0.76
N ARG A 428 -1.30 3.86 0.72
CA ARG A 428 -1.94 4.62 1.80
C ARG A 428 -3.30 4.05 2.15
N VAL A 429 -3.63 3.97 3.44
CA VAL A 429 -4.94 3.52 3.93
C VAL A 429 -6.08 4.18 3.15
N GLY A 430 -7.07 3.41 2.70
CA GLY A 430 -8.15 3.88 1.82
C GLY A 430 -7.89 3.66 0.32
N THR A 431 -6.69 3.24 -0.09
CA THR A 431 -6.43 2.83 -1.48
C THR A 431 -7.29 1.62 -1.86
N SER A 432 -7.41 0.65 -0.96
CA SER A 432 -8.27 -0.53 -1.13
C SER A 432 -9.76 -0.17 -1.23
N GLN A 433 -10.21 0.81 -0.43
CA GLN A 433 -11.58 1.31 -0.47
C GLN A 433 -11.89 1.98 -1.81
N ILE A 434 -10.97 2.81 -2.33
CA ILE A 434 -11.16 3.48 -3.63
C ILE A 434 -11.15 2.45 -4.76
N ALA A 435 -10.27 1.45 -4.73
CA ALA A 435 -10.22 0.39 -5.74
C ALA A 435 -11.49 -0.48 -5.74
N LEU A 436 -12.01 -0.85 -4.56
CA LEU A 436 -13.26 -1.59 -4.41
C LEU A 436 -14.46 -0.83 -4.99
N VAL A 437 -14.59 0.47 -4.65
CA VAL A 437 -15.69 1.30 -5.14
C VAL A 437 -15.52 1.60 -6.64
N ALA A 438 -14.30 1.77 -7.14
CA ALA A 438 -14.00 1.88 -8.58
C ALA A 438 -14.48 0.65 -9.36
N LYS A 439 -14.18 -0.55 -8.86
CA LYS A 439 -14.65 -1.80 -9.47
C LYS A 439 -16.18 -1.88 -9.51
N ALA A 440 -16.86 -1.44 -8.44
CA ALA A 440 -18.32 -1.43 -8.37
C ALA A 440 -18.99 -0.49 -9.41
N PHE A 441 -18.33 0.59 -9.81
CA PHE A 441 -18.77 1.49 -10.89
C PHE A 441 -18.14 1.15 -12.26
N ASN A 442 -17.40 0.04 -12.37
CA ASN A 442 -16.67 -0.38 -13.58
C ASN A 442 -15.59 0.62 -14.07
N VAL A 443 -15.06 1.44 -13.17
CA VAL A 443 -13.99 2.41 -13.47
C VAL A 443 -12.62 1.71 -13.34
N PRO A 444 -11.76 1.72 -14.37
CA PRO A 444 -10.51 0.99 -14.36
C PRO A 444 -9.49 1.61 -13.39
N VAL A 445 -8.78 0.74 -12.67
CA VAL A 445 -7.79 1.09 -11.64
C VAL A 445 -6.38 0.81 -12.15
N LEU A 446 -5.61 1.88 -12.36
CA LEU A 446 -4.22 1.84 -12.83
C LEU A 446 -3.27 2.19 -11.67
N VAL A 447 -2.35 1.28 -11.37
CA VAL A 447 -1.34 1.44 -10.31
C VAL A 447 0.03 1.72 -10.92
N CYS A 448 0.59 2.89 -10.62
CA CYS A 448 1.94 3.27 -11.04
C CYS A 448 2.95 2.86 -9.95
N CYS A 449 3.93 2.03 -10.31
CA CYS A 449 4.94 1.55 -9.38
C CYS A 449 6.27 1.21 -10.06
N GLU A 450 7.36 1.78 -9.56
CA GLU A 450 8.73 1.43 -9.90
C GLU A 450 9.08 0.03 -9.37
N THR A 451 9.76 -0.78 -10.17
CA THR A 451 10.07 -2.18 -9.85
C THR A 451 10.93 -2.37 -8.60
N TYR A 452 11.75 -1.39 -8.20
CA TYR A 452 12.57 -1.49 -6.98
C TYR A 452 11.75 -1.53 -5.68
N LYS A 453 10.43 -1.24 -5.75
CA LYS A 453 9.46 -1.36 -4.65
C LYS A 453 8.80 -2.74 -4.55
N PHE A 454 9.10 -3.66 -5.47
CA PHE A 454 8.50 -4.99 -5.47
C PHE A 454 9.04 -5.81 -4.28
N CYS A 455 8.20 -6.64 -3.67
CA CYS A 455 8.52 -7.38 -2.46
C CYS A 455 8.32 -8.88 -2.66
N ASP A 456 9.34 -9.66 -2.30
CA ASP A 456 9.25 -11.12 -2.16
C ASP A 456 8.24 -11.52 -1.06
N ARG A 457 7.98 -10.62 -0.11
CA ARG A 457 7.01 -10.82 0.98
C ARG A 457 5.59 -10.90 0.43
N VAL A 458 4.86 -11.91 0.90
CA VAL A 458 3.42 -12.06 0.72
C VAL A 458 2.69 -11.58 1.97
N GLN A 459 1.57 -10.88 1.78
CA GLN A 459 0.66 -10.47 2.84
C GLN A 459 -0.76 -10.43 2.27
N THR A 460 -1.76 -10.87 3.04
CA THR A 460 -3.16 -11.01 2.61
C THR A 460 -4.11 -10.07 3.34
N ASP A 461 -3.68 -9.47 4.44
CA ASP A 461 -4.45 -8.52 5.25
C ASP A 461 -3.68 -7.20 5.45
N SER A 462 -4.31 -6.25 6.15
CA SER A 462 -3.67 -4.98 6.56
C SER A 462 -3.25 -4.97 8.04
N PHE A 463 -3.10 -6.15 8.67
CA PHE A 463 -2.91 -6.33 10.11
C PHE A 463 -1.52 -6.87 10.46
N VAL A 464 -1.06 -7.95 9.80
CA VAL A 464 0.18 -8.66 10.16
C VAL A 464 1.42 -7.76 10.08
N SER A 465 1.48 -6.85 9.10
CA SER A 465 2.51 -5.82 9.04
C SER A 465 1.94 -4.53 8.48
N ASN A 466 1.99 -3.47 9.29
CA ASN A 466 1.57 -2.12 8.95
C ASN A 466 2.48 -1.10 9.67
N GLU A 467 2.34 0.18 9.35
CA GLU A 467 2.93 1.28 10.12
C GLU A 467 1.78 1.96 10.89
N LEU A 468 1.93 2.08 12.22
CA LEU A 468 1.04 2.90 13.06
C LEU A 468 1.58 4.33 13.07
N ASP A 469 0.70 5.30 12.80
CA ASP A 469 0.99 6.72 12.95
C ASP A 469 0.60 7.22 14.35
N ASP A 470 0.91 8.48 14.63
CA ASP A 470 0.53 9.14 15.88
C ASP A 470 -1.01 9.06 16.10
N PRO A 471 -1.50 8.56 17.24
CA PRO A 471 -2.93 8.56 17.56
C PRO A 471 -3.51 9.97 17.69
N ASP A 472 -2.71 10.95 18.14
CA ASP A 472 -3.20 12.30 18.42
C ASP A 472 -3.56 13.09 17.16
N ASP A 473 -3.03 12.70 16.00
CA ASP A 473 -3.43 13.24 14.68
C ASP A 473 -4.96 13.06 14.41
N LEU A 474 -5.60 12.08 15.06
CA LEU A 474 -7.05 11.87 14.95
C LEU A 474 -7.87 12.88 15.75
N ILE A 475 -7.26 13.57 16.71
CA ILE A 475 -7.87 14.61 17.52
C ILE A 475 -8.05 15.87 16.66
N VAL A 476 -9.28 16.41 16.59
CA VAL A 476 -9.56 17.67 15.88
C VAL A 476 -10.49 18.54 16.70
N THR A 477 -9.99 19.71 17.10
CA THR A 477 -10.78 20.78 17.70
C THR A 477 -11.80 21.32 16.69
N ARG A 478 -13.10 21.26 17.03
CA ARG A 478 -14.20 21.82 16.22
C ARG A 478 -14.94 22.85 17.03
N LYS A 479 -15.08 24.07 16.51
CA LYS A 479 -15.76 25.20 17.18
C LYS A 479 -15.23 25.45 18.61
N GLY A 480 -13.91 25.37 18.81
CA GLY A 480 -13.27 25.56 20.11
C GLY A 480 -13.46 24.41 21.11
N LYS A 481 -13.96 23.24 20.68
CA LYS A 481 -14.06 22.03 21.51
C LYS A 481 -13.24 20.89 20.92
N THR A 482 -12.38 20.30 21.74
CA THR A 482 -11.67 19.06 21.44
C THR A 482 -12.37 17.93 22.20
N GLN A 483 -12.82 16.88 21.50
CA GLN A 483 -13.63 15.81 22.13
C GLN A 483 -12.82 14.56 22.51
N LEU A 484 -11.53 14.52 22.18
CA LEU A 484 -10.64 13.37 22.31
C LEU A 484 -9.28 13.79 22.92
N GLU A 485 -9.23 14.91 23.65
CA GLU A 485 -7.98 15.45 24.20
C GLU A 485 -7.43 14.52 25.31
N ASP A 486 -8.29 14.18 26.28
CA ASP A 486 -7.98 13.30 27.40
C ASP A 486 -8.17 11.79 27.10
N TRP A 487 -8.01 11.36 25.84
CA TRP A 487 -8.32 9.97 25.44
C TRP A 487 -7.51 8.92 26.23
N HIS A 488 -6.28 9.25 26.62
CA HIS A 488 -5.42 8.44 27.49
C HIS A 488 -6.00 8.16 28.89
N GLN A 489 -6.96 8.96 29.36
CA GLN A 489 -7.57 8.80 30.69
C GLN A 489 -8.79 7.86 30.68
N VAL A 490 -9.12 7.27 29.52
CA VAL A 490 -10.33 6.47 29.32
C VAL A 490 -9.95 5.07 28.85
N ASP A 491 -9.87 4.11 29.78
CA ASP A 491 -9.43 2.73 29.55
C ASP A 491 -10.16 1.99 28.40
N SER A 492 -11.37 2.44 28.06
CA SER A 492 -12.21 1.88 26.99
C SER A 492 -12.00 2.54 25.61
N LEU A 493 -11.09 3.50 25.48
CA LEU A 493 -10.88 4.31 24.27
C LEU A 493 -9.46 4.14 23.70
N GLY A 494 -9.33 3.36 22.63
CA GLY A 494 -8.11 3.30 21.82
C GLY A 494 -8.22 4.14 20.56
N LEU A 495 -7.26 5.04 20.32
CA LEU A 495 -7.10 5.74 19.04
C LEU A 495 -6.15 4.97 18.12
N LEU A 496 -6.58 4.68 16.88
CA LEU A 496 -5.86 3.85 15.92
C LEU A 496 -5.76 4.54 14.56
N ASN A 497 -4.53 4.79 14.11
CA ASN A 497 -4.21 5.51 12.88
C ASN A 497 -3.30 4.65 11.99
N LEU A 498 -3.88 3.83 11.10
CA LEU A 498 -3.13 2.96 10.18
C LEU A 498 -2.61 3.76 8.98
N VAL A 499 -1.32 3.62 8.66
CA VAL A 499 -0.70 4.39 7.57
C VAL A 499 -0.92 3.75 6.20
N TYR A 500 -0.97 2.42 6.13
CA TYR A 500 -1.08 1.66 4.89
C TYR A 500 -2.28 0.70 4.89
N ASP A 501 -2.76 0.35 3.70
CA ASP A 501 -3.63 -0.79 3.46
C ASP A 501 -3.08 -1.67 2.33
N VAL A 502 -3.64 -2.86 2.19
CA VAL A 502 -3.27 -3.83 1.17
C VAL A 502 -4.50 -4.18 0.32
N THR A 503 -4.39 -3.92 -0.98
CA THR A 503 -5.47 -4.08 -1.97
C THR A 503 -5.31 -5.40 -2.72
N PRO A 504 -6.33 -6.29 -2.74
CA PRO A 504 -6.34 -7.49 -3.59
C PRO A 504 -6.19 -7.17 -5.09
N PRO A 505 -5.53 -8.05 -5.88
CA PRO A 505 -5.25 -7.82 -7.29
C PRO A 505 -6.52 -7.73 -8.15
N ASP A 506 -7.64 -8.34 -7.72
CA ASP A 506 -8.90 -8.35 -8.47
C ASP A 506 -9.51 -6.95 -8.63
N PHE A 507 -9.15 -6.00 -7.75
CA PHE A 507 -9.55 -4.59 -7.82
C PHE A 507 -8.56 -3.70 -8.57
N VAL A 508 -7.50 -4.26 -9.17
CA VAL A 508 -6.45 -3.49 -9.86
C VAL A 508 -6.22 -4.07 -11.25
N ASP A 509 -6.68 -3.36 -12.28
CA ASP A 509 -6.72 -3.86 -13.66
C ASP A 509 -5.36 -3.78 -14.36
N LEU A 510 -4.48 -2.84 -13.96
CA LEU A 510 -3.17 -2.67 -14.58
C LEU A 510 -2.11 -2.11 -13.62
N VAL A 511 -0.89 -2.67 -13.69
CA VAL A 511 0.31 -2.08 -13.08
C VAL A 511 1.19 -1.49 -14.18
N ILE A 512 1.59 -0.23 -14.04
CA ILE A 512 2.52 0.46 -14.94
C ILE A 512 3.88 0.57 -14.25
N THR A 513 4.90 0.00 -14.90
CA THR A 513 6.27 -0.17 -14.38
C THR A 513 7.32 0.38 -15.35
N ASP A 514 8.57 0.46 -14.90
CA ASP A 514 9.71 0.81 -15.76
C ASP A 514 9.98 -0.21 -16.88
N LEU A 515 9.45 -1.44 -16.77
CA LEU A 515 9.50 -2.47 -17.82
C LEU A 515 8.28 -2.44 -18.77
N GLY A 516 7.32 -1.54 -18.55
CA GLY A 516 6.05 -1.48 -19.27
C GLY A 516 4.84 -1.85 -18.41
N MET A 517 3.75 -2.22 -19.09
CA MET A 517 2.45 -2.50 -18.49
C MET A 517 2.27 -3.99 -18.22
N ILE A 518 1.98 -4.37 -16.97
CA ILE A 518 1.85 -5.77 -16.54
C ILE A 518 0.60 -5.96 -15.66
N PRO A 519 0.01 -7.17 -15.60
CA PRO A 519 -0.98 -7.49 -14.57
C PRO A 519 -0.30 -7.67 -13.21
N CYS A 520 -1.07 -7.46 -12.13
CA CYS A 520 -0.60 -7.61 -10.75
C CYS A 520 0.09 -8.96 -10.47
N THR A 521 -0.39 -10.04 -11.10
CA THR A 521 0.16 -11.40 -10.94
C THR A 521 1.55 -11.62 -11.56
N SER A 522 2.07 -10.67 -12.35
CA SER A 522 3.42 -10.75 -12.95
C SER A 522 4.54 -10.21 -12.06
N VAL A 523 4.25 -9.60 -10.91
CA VAL A 523 5.24 -9.12 -9.92
C VAL A 523 6.34 -10.16 -9.60
N PRO A 524 6.04 -11.44 -9.27
CA PRO A 524 7.08 -12.44 -8.99
C PRO A 524 7.88 -12.89 -10.24
N VAL A 525 7.38 -12.64 -11.44
CA VAL A 525 8.14 -12.88 -12.70
C VAL A 525 9.18 -11.77 -12.87
N VAL A 526 8.79 -10.51 -12.65
CA VAL A 526 9.71 -9.36 -12.71
C VAL A 526 10.80 -9.45 -11.64
N LEU A 527 10.43 -9.84 -10.40
CA LEU A 527 11.41 -10.11 -9.34
C LEU A 527 12.41 -11.20 -9.76
N ARG A 528 11.95 -12.27 -10.41
CA ARG A 528 12.85 -13.34 -10.89
C ARG A 528 13.83 -12.86 -11.97
N VAL A 529 13.35 -12.10 -12.95
CA VAL A 529 14.22 -11.55 -14.02
C VAL A 529 15.27 -10.61 -13.40
N LYS A 530 14.85 -9.64 -12.59
CA LYS A 530 15.78 -8.68 -11.98
C LYS A 530 16.72 -9.29 -10.92
N ASN A 531 16.44 -10.50 -10.42
CA ASN A 531 17.34 -11.28 -9.56
C ASN A 531 18.30 -12.21 -10.35
N VAL A 532 18.18 -12.27 -11.68
CA VAL A 532 19.15 -12.94 -12.57
C VAL A 532 20.07 -11.91 -13.23
N ASP A 533 19.55 -10.72 -13.52
CA ASP A 533 20.31 -9.57 -14.06
C ASP A 533 21.13 -8.80 -12.99
N GLN A 534 21.20 -9.30 -11.75
CA GLN A 534 21.90 -8.69 -10.59
C GLN A 534 22.71 -9.72 -9.83
#